data_AF-A0A448HJX5-F1
#
_entry.id   AF-A0A448HJX5-F1
#
_cell.length_a   1.000
_cell.length_b   1.000
_cell.length_c   1.000
_cell.angle_alpha   90.00
_cell.angle_beta   90.00
_cell.angle_gamma   90.00
#
_symmetry.space_group_name_H-M   'P 1'
#
loop_
_entity.id
_entity.type
_entity.pdbx_description
1 polymer ?
#
loop_
_entity_poly.entity_id
_entity_poly.type
_entity_poly.pdbx_seq_one_letter_code
_entity_poly.pdbx_strand_id
1 'polypeptide(L)'
;MDHEAELARRAQALSGSELSRADVVGFLLDAADLLGGPPLQMLGPGIRFRWYRGPRVIEITPARRPYSVRVSSFDRHEVVDTMEYLAFEYWEPGLMDTPYLCSALLAEPPNGWWSPGRPEVRSWSQFEATIGRLLDQLPGDLALTPQPWIELLPAVGPRDEWSNLAYLWNVNSPSFTGGVSLTSTPEGVEVYSALPDRDLRILVPREMLDAGEVSMTDVVAGLTGGAGMTALRFFDTEAFDFAPETPREWEELDPLEEAATDTREGISPEALQALIAARTRQED
;
A
#
# COMPACT_ATOMS: atom_id res chain seq x y z
N MET A 1 -5.38 3.89 34.36
CA MET A 1 -6.52 3.44 33.55
C MET A 1 -6.01 2.33 32.66
N ASP A 2 -6.71 1.22 32.53
CA ASP A 2 -6.33 0.17 31.58
C ASP A 2 -6.79 0.60 30.18
N HIS A 3 -5.85 1.08 29.36
CA HIS A 3 -6.15 1.60 28.03
C HIS A 3 -6.69 0.51 27.09
N GLU A 4 -6.27 -0.75 27.28
CA GLU A 4 -6.71 -1.87 26.44
C GLU A 4 -8.19 -2.18 26.69
N ALA A 5 -8.57 -2.31 27.97
CA ALA A 5 -9.96 -2.53 28.36
C ALA A 5 -10.89 -1.37 27.95
N GLU A 6 -10.39 -0.14 28.05
CA GLU A 6 -11.11 1.06 27.62
C GLU A 6 -11.40 1.04 26.11
N LEU A 7 -10.38 0.80 25.28
CA LEU A 7 -10.53 0.75 23.82
C LEU A 7 -11.42 -0.41 23.39
N ALA A 8 -11.26 -1.59 24.00
CA ALA A 8 -12.11 -2.75 23.73
C ALA A 8 -13.58 -2.44 24.02
N ARG A 9 -13.87 -1.77 25.15
CA ARG A 9 -15.23 -1.35 25.50
C ARG A 9 -15.80 -0.33 24.52
N ARG A 10 -15.00 0.65 24.07
CA ARG A 10 -15.43 1.63 23.06
C ARG A 10 -15.72 0.95 21.72
N ALA A 11 -14.87 0.04 21.26
CA ALA A 11 -15.09 -0.72 20.03
C ALA A 11 -16.33 -1.62 20.13
N GLN A 12 -16.56 -2.25 21.28
CA GLN A 12 -17.75 -3.05 21.54
C GLN A 12 -19.02 -2.21 21.52
N ALA A 13 -18.98 -0.97 22.00
CA ALA A 13 -20.14 -0.06 21.93
C ALA A 13 -20.53 0.32 20.49
N LEU A 14 -19.61 0.22 19.53
CA LEU A 14 -19.88 0.43 18.11
C LEU A 14 -20.40 -0.84 17.41
N SER A 15 -20.32 -1.99 18.06
CA SER A 15 -20.72 -3.27 17.48
C SER A 15 -22.23 -3.30 17.22
N GLY A 16 -22.61 -3.59 15.97
CA GLY A 16 -24.02 -3.62 15.54
C GLY A 16 -24.60 -2.24 15.17
N SER A 17 -23.81 -1.18 15.22
CA SER A 17 -24.19 0.13 14.66
C SER A 17 -23.77 0.24 13.20
N GLU A 18 -24.53 0.97 12.40
CA GLU A 18 -24.09 1.39 11.06
C GLU A 18 -23.10 2.55 11.23
N LEU A 19 -21.83 2.32 10.93
CA LEU A 19 -20.79 3.34 11.02
C LEU A 19 -20.61 4.05 9.68
N SER A 20 -20.23 5.32 9.73
CA SER A 20 -19.69 6.07 8.61
C SER A 20 -18.16 6.10 8.64
N ARG A 21 -17.55 6.58 7.55
CA ARG A 21 -16.12 6.91 7.53
C ARG A 21 -15.72 7.86 8.67
N ALA A 22 -16.57 8.86 8.95
CA ALA A 22 -16.30 9.84 9.99
C ALA A 22 -16.28 9.22 11.39
N ASP A 23 -17.14 8.24 11.65
CA ASP A 23 -17.16 7.52 12.94
C ASP A 23 -15.89 6.69 13.13
N VAL A 24 -15.43 6.02 12.06
CA VAL A 24 -14.18 5.25 12.07
C VAL A 24 -12.97 6.15 12.29
N VAL A 25 -12.86 7.26 11.55
CA VAL A 25 -11.77 8.23 11.71
C VAL A 25 -11.82 8.89 13.09
N GLY A 26 -13.01 9.23 13.58
CA GLY A 26 -13.21 9.77 14.93
C GLY A 26 -12.73 8.80 16.00
N PHE A 27 -13.07 7.51 15.88
CA PHE A 27 -12.58 6.48 16.80
C PHE A 27 -11.04 6.39 16.82
N LEU A 28 -10.40 6.47 15.65
CA LEU A 28 -8.94 6.42 15.52
C LEU A 28 -8.27 7.61 16.22
N LEU A 29 -8.81 8.81 16.07
CA LEU A 29 -8.32 10.02 16.73
C LEU A 29 -8.54 9.96 18.25
N ASP A 30 -9.72 9.55 18.70
CA ASP A 30 -10.01 9.35 20.13
C ASP A 30 -9.10 8.30 20.77
N ALA A 31 -8.75 7.24 20.02
CA ALA A 31 -7.80 6.24 20.46
C ALA A 31 -6.39 6.80 20.59
N ALA A 32 -5.94 7.62 19.63
CA ALA A 32 -4.66 8.31 19.72
C ALA A 32 -4.60 9.23 20.95
N ASP A 33 -5.65 10.02 21.21
CA ASP A 33 -5.72 10.88 22.41
C ASP A 33 -5.61 10.07 23.71
N LEU A 34 -6.32 8.94 23.78
CA LEU A 34 -6.25 8.04 24.94
C LEU A 34 -4.87 7.39 25.11
N LEU A 35 -4.21 7.03 24.01
CA LEU A 35 -2.90 6.38 24.01
C LEU A 35 -1.73 7.36 24.09
N GLY A 36 -2.00 8.65 23.99
CA GLY A 36 -1.02 9.74 24.15
C GLY A 36 -0.32 10.16 22.86
N GLY A 37 -0.87 9.84 21.70
CA GLY A 37 -0.33 10.22 20.38
C GLY A 37 -0.77 9.30 19.23
N PRO A 38 -0.37 9.63 17.99
CA PRO A 38 -0.60 8.79 16.82
C PRO A 38 0.06 7.40 16.98
N PRO A 39 -0.36 6.40 16.18
CA PRO A 39 0.27 5.09 16.19
C PRO A 39 1.74 5.21 15.77
N LEU A 40 2.57 4.28 16.22
CA LEU A 40 3.97 4.20 15.77
C LEU A 40 4.03 3.74 14.30
N GLN A 41 3.17 2.79 13.92
CA GLN A 41 3.26 2.10 12.65
C GLN A 41 1.89 1.96 11.97
N MET A 42 1.90 2.12 10.66
CA MET A 42 0.82 1.84 9.72
C MET A 42 1.20 0.62 8.88
N LEU A 43 0.30 -0.36 8.75
CA LEU A 43 0.54 -1.62 8.03
C LEU A 43 -0.53 -1.87 6.97
N GLY A 44 -0.13 -2.31 5.78
CA GLY A 44 -1.06 -2.58 4.67
C GLY A 44 -0.69 -3.80 3.81
N PRO A 45 -1.54 -4.18 2.85
CA PRO A 45 -2.86 -3.60 2.59
C PRO A 45 -3.92 -4.12 3.58
N GLY A 46 -5.03 -3.39 3.70
CA GLY A 46 -6.01 -3.63 4.76
C GLY A 46 -5.52 -3.00 6.06
N ILE A 47 -5.65 -1.67 6.11
CA ILE A 47 -4.89 -0.84 7.03
C ILE A 47 -5.03 -1.27 8.49
N ARG A 48 -3.88 -1.32 9.18
CA ARG A 48 -3.79 -1.53 10.62
C ARG A 48 -2.87 -0.47 11.22
N PHE A 49 -3.24 -0.01 12.41
CA PHE A 49 -2.49 0.98 13.16
C PHE A 49 -2.01 0.39 14.47
N ARG A 50 -0.70 0.52 14.78
CA ARG A 50 -0.09 -0.10 15.96
C ARG A 50 0.51 0.92 16.92
N TRP A 51 0.16 0.78 18.19
CA TRP A 51 0.81 1.44 19.31
C TRP A 51 1.60 0.42 20.13
N TYR A 52 2.84 0.76 20.44
CA TYR A 52 3.74 -0.08 21.23
C TYR A 52 3.79 0.47 22.65
N ARG A 53 3.25 -0.28 23.62
CA ARG A 53 3.09 0.11 25.02
C ARG A 53 3.84 -0.88 25.91
N GLY A 54 5.15 -0.68 26.05
CA GLY A 54 6.02 -1.61 26.75
C GLY A 54 6.00 -2.99 26.08
N PRO A 55 5.62 -4.07 26.78
CA PRO A 55 5.56 -5.42 26.19
C PRO A 55 4.30 -5.66 25.34
N ARG A 56 3.35 -4.72 25.31
CA ARG A 56 2.07 -4.90 24.60
C ARG A 56 2.04 -4.09 23.31
N VAL A 57 1.39 -4.66 22.31
CA VAL A 57 1.00 -3.95 21.08
C VAL A 57 -0.51 -3.84 21.08
N ILE A 58 -1.00 -2.61 20.89
CA ILE A 58 -2.41 -2.35 20.63
C ILE A 58 -2.53 -2.11 19.14
N GLU A 59 -3.37 -2.90 18.48
CA GLU A 59 -3.63 -2.79 17.05
C GLU A 59 -5.11 -2.42 16.82
N ILE A 60 -5.33 -1.45 15.95
CA ILE A 60 -6.67 -1.06 15.50
C ILE A 60 -6.78 -1.31 14.01
N THR A 61 -7.77 -2.12 13.63
CA THR A 61 -8.09 -2.47 12.24
C THR A 61 -9.43 -1.85 11.86
N PRO A 62 -9.45 -0.69 11.18
CA PRO A 62 -10.66 -0.20 10.55
C PRO A 62 -10.98 -1.01 9.28
N ALA A 63 -12.25 -1.03 8.90
CA ALA A 63 -12.71 -1.53 7.61
C ALA A 63 -13.75 -0.57 7.04
N ARG A 64 -14.01 -0.68 5.73
CA ARG A 64 -14.92 0.20 4.96
C ARG A 64 -16.15 -0.50 4.37
N ARG A 65 -16.16 -1.85 4.33
CA ARG A 65 -17.22 -2.65 3.71
C ARG A 65 -17.62 -3.85 4.59
N PRO A 66 -18.57 -3.67 5.52
CA PRO A 66 -19.10 -2.40 6.00
C PRO A 66 -18.07 -1.63 6.86
N TYR A 67 -18.34 -0.35 7.13
CA TYR A 67 -17.51 0.39 8.07
C TYR A 67 -17.55 -0.27 9.46
N SER A 68 -16.37 -0.60 9.98
CA SER A 68 -16.22 -1.22 11.31
C SER A 68 -14.84 -0.94 11.87
N VAL A 69 -14.67 -1.14 13.17
CA VAL A 69 -13.38 -1.08 13.84
C VAL A 69 -13.20 -2.31 14.71
N ARG A 70 -12.03 -2.94 14.61
CA ARG A 70 -11.57 -3.99 15.52
C ARG A 70 -10.40 -3.46 16.33
N VAL A 71 -10.40 -3.75 17.62
CA VAL A 71 -9.26 -3.51 18.51
C VAL A 71 -8.74 -4.85 18.97
N SER A 72 -7.44 -5.06 18.85
CA SER A 72 -6.72 -6.21 19.39
C SER A 72 -5.55 -5.73 20.25
N SER A 73 -5.17 -6.55 21.21
CA SER A 73 -3.97 -6.34 22.02
C SER A 73 -3.26 -7.68 22.20
N PHE A 74 -1.95 -7.68 22.01
CA PHE A 74 -1.14 -8.88 22.07
C PHE A 74 0.26 -8.61 22.61
N ASP A 75 0.96 -9.69 22.96
CA ASP A 75 2.33 -9.61 23.43
C ASP A 75 3.26 -9.32 22.24
N ARG A 76 4.07 -8.28 22.39
CA ARG A 76 5.01 -7.83 21.35
C ARG A 76 6.03 -8.91 21.04
N HIS A 77 6.60 -9.53 22.06
CA HIS A 77 7.72 -10.45 21.88
C HIS A 77 7.26 -11.72 21.15
N GLU A 78 6.11 -12.26 21.54
CA GLU A 78 5.53 -13.44 20.91
C GLU A 78 5.08 -13.14 19.47
N VAL A 79 4.26 -12.09 19.27
CA VAL A 79 3.66 -11.86 17.95
C VAL A 79 4.61 -11.16 17.00
N VAL A 80 5.19 -10.02 17.39
CA VAL A 80 6.00 -9.20 16.48
C VAL A 80 7.43 -9.73 16.41
N ASP A 81 8.12 -9.78 17.55
CA ASP A 81 9.56 -10.06 17.56
C ASP A 81 9.89 -11.55 17.28
N THR A 82 8.89 -12.44 17.29
CA THR A 82 9.06 -13.87 16.97
C THR A 82 8.23 -14.29 15.77
N MET A 83 6.88 -14.27 15.85
CA MET A 83 6.05 -14.86 14.80
C MET A 83 6.10 -14.06 13.49
N GLU A 84 5.98 -12.74 13.54
CA GLU A 84 6.10 -11.89 12.35
C GLU A 84 7.51 -11.93 11.79
N TYR A 85 8.54 -11.85 12.64
CA TYR A 85 9.93 -11.99 12.22
C TYR A 85 10.14 -13.29 11.42
N LEU A 86 9.73 -14.44 11.97
CA LEU A 86 9.86 -15.73 11.27
C LEU A 86 9.02 -15.79 9.99
N ALA A 87 7.83 -15.19 9.99
CA ALA A 87 6.99 -15.14 8.80
C ALA A 87 7.68 -14.38 7.66
N PHE A 88 8.38 -13.28 7.95
CA PHE A 88 9.13 -12.54 6.94
C PHE A 88 10.48 -13.17 6.59
N GLU A 89 11.20 -13.75 7.55
CA GLU A 89 12.48 -14.43 7.32
C GLU A 89 12.35 -15.58 6.31
N TYR A 90 11.21 -16.29 6.33
CA TYR A 90 10.93 -17.42 5.44
C TYR A 90 9.90 -17.10 4.36
N TRP A 91 9.62 -15.82 4.11
CA TRP A 91 8.63 -15.45 3.12
C TRP A 91 9.17 -15.56 1.70
N GLU A 92 8.38 -16.22 0.84
CA GLU A 92 8.55 -16.20 -0.61
C GLU A 92 7.30 -15.58 -1.28
N PRO A 93 7.47 -14.51 -2.09
CA PRO A 93 6.36 -13.87 -2.80
C PRO A 93 5.54 -14.86 -3.64
N GLY A 94 4.23 -14.87 -3.44
CA GLY A 94 3.29 -15.73 -4.16
C GLY A 94 3.18 -17.18 -3.64
N LEU A 95 3.97 -17.57 -2.64
CA LEU A 95 3.93 -18.92 -2.06
C LEU A 95 3.37 -18.96 -0.64
N MET A 96 3.61 -17.92 0.16
CA MET A 96 3.09 -17.81 1.52
C MET A 96 2.53 -16.40 1.81
N ASP A 97 1.48 -16.35 2.64
CA ASP A 97 0.94 -15.10 3.14
C ASP A 97 1.87 -14.49 4.19
N THR A 98 2.13 -13.18 4.06
CA THR A 98 2.79 -12.41 5.11
C THR A 98 1.81 -11.75 6.05
N PRO A 99 2.27 -11.37 7.26
CA PRO A 99 1.48 -10.55 8.17
C PRO A 99 0.99 -9.25 7.52
N TYR A 100 1.79 -8.63 6.63
CA TYR A 100 1.50 -7.43 5.84
C TYR A 100 2.46 -7.34 4.64
N LEU A 101 2.09 -6.56 3.62
CA LEU A 101 2.94 -6.29 2.45
C LEU A 101 3.67 -4.95 2.55
N CYS A 102 3.20 -3.99 3.35
CA CYS A 102 3.95 -2.77 3.58
C CYS A 102 3.82 -2.28 5.01
N SER A 103 4.80 -1.48 5.43
CA SER A 103 4.73 -0.72 6.67
C SER A 103 5.34 0.66 6.54
N ALA A 104 4.72 1.65 7.16
CA ALA A 104 5.29 2.98 7.36
C ALA A 104 5.30 3.34 8.85
N LEU A 105 6.40 3.90 9.31
CA LEU A 105 6.60 4.45 10.64
C LEU A 105 6.17 5.92 10.64
N LEU A 106 5.28 6.26 11.56
CA LEU A 106 4.79 7.64 11.77
C LEU A 106 5.58 8.36 12.88
N ALA A 107 6.44 7.63 13.57
CA ALA A 107 7.35 8.15 14.58
C ALA A 107 8.64 7.30 14.59
N GLU A 108 9.70 7.84 15.17
CA GLU A 108 10.97 7.13 15.27
C GLU A 108 10.81 5.82 16.08
N PRO A 109 11.23 4.67 15.52
CA PRO A 109 11.10 3.40 16.20
C PRO A 109 12.14 3.32 17.34
N PRO A 110 11.89 2.51 18.38
CA PRO A 110 12.86 2.32 19.46
C PRO A 110 14.14 1.64 18.94
N ASN A 111 15.25 1.86 19.65
CA ASN A 111 16.53 1.22 19.33
C ASN A 111 16.41 -0.32 19.25
N GLY A 112 17.06 -0.91 18.25
CA GLY A 112 17.00 -2.35 18.01
C GLY A 112 15.69 -2.82 17.36
N TRP A 113 14.91 -1.90 16.78
CA TRP A 113 13.79 -2.25 15.92
C TRP A 113 14.27 -3.09 14.74
N TRP A 114 13.61 -4.22 14.52
CA TRP A 114 13.80 -5.00 13.30
C TRP A 114 12.77 -4.54 12.27
N SER A 115 13.15 -4.52 11.00
CA SER A 115 12.25 -4.30 9.88
C SER A 115 12.31 -5.53 8.97
N PRO A 116 11.21 -5.95 8.33
CA PRO A 116 11.28 -6.99 7.34
C PRO A 116 12.27 -6.61 6.22
N GLY A 117 12.97 -7.61 5.66
CA GLY A 117 13.71 -7.42 4.42
C GLY A 117 12.75 -7.09 3.27
N ARG A 118 13.24 -6.41 2.22
CA ARG A 118 12.42 -6.06 1.06
C ARG A 118 12.47 -7.23 0.06
N PRO A 119 11.39 -8.00 -0.13
CA PRO A 119 11.43 -9.12 -1.05
C PRO A 119 11.52 -8.61 -2.49
N GLU A 120 12.19 -9.38 -3.32
CA GLU A 120 12.26 -9.10 -4.75
C GLU A 120 11.09 -9.77 -5.50
N VAL A 121 10.45 -9.00 -6.35
CA VAL A 121 9.37 -9.41 -7.24
C VAL A 121 9.93 -9.61 -8.64
N ARG A 122 9.84 -10.84 -9.17
CA ARG A 122 10.49 -11.24 -10.44
C ARG A 122 9.54 -11.76 -11.52
N SER A 123 8.26 -12.00 -11.20
CA SER A 123 7.23 -12.41 -12.16
C SER A 123 5.93 -11.60 -12.00
N TRP A 124 5.14 -11.46 -13.08
CA TRP A 124 3.88 -10.70 -13.02
C TRP A 124 2.92 -11.31 -12.00
N SER A 125 2.97 -12.63 -11.80
CA SER A 125 2.20 -13.30 -10.75
C SER A 125 2.62 -12.86 -9.35
N GLN A 126 3.93 -12.73 -9.09
CA GLN A 126 4.44 -12.17 -7.84
C GLN A 126 4.07 -10.69 -7.71
N PHE A 127 4.16 -9.91 -8.79
CA PHE A 127 3.81 -8.50 -8.80
C PHE A 127 2.34 -8.29 -8.44
N GLU A 128 1.45 -9.04 -9.08
CA GLU A 128 0.01 -9.04 -8.80
C GLU A 128 -0.27 -9.36 -7.34
N ALA A 129 0.36 -10.41 -6.80
CA ALA A 129 0.18 -10.83 -5.41
C ALA A 129 0.74 -9.83 -4.39
N THR A 130 1.65 -8.94 -4.79
CA THR A 130 2.38 -8.03 -3.90
C THR A 130 2.12 -6.56 -4.23
N ILE A 131 2.95 -5.96 -5.08
CA ILE A 131 2.93 -4.54 -5.45
C ILE A 131 1.58 -4.15 -6.07
N GLY A 132 1.09 -4.95 -7.01
CA GLY A 132 -0.20 -4.73 -7.68
C GLY A 132 -1.36 -4.69 -6.67
N ARG A 133 -1.47 -5.73 -5.83
CA ARG A 133 -2.45 -5.78 -4.73
C ARG A 133 -2.32 -4.59 -3.78
N LEU A 134 -1.10 -4.18 -3.47
CA LEU A 134 -0.86 -3.04 -2.59
C LEU A 134 -1.37 -1.73 -3.23
N LEU A 135 -1.01 -1.47 -4.49
CA LEU A 135 -1.48 -0.30 -5.24
C LEU A 135 -3.01 -0.29 -5.39
N ASP A 136 -3.64 -1.45 -5.57
CA ASP A 136 -5.09 -1.58 -5.68
C ASP A 136 -5.81 -1.21 -4.37
N GLN A 137 -5.22 -1.52 -3.21
CA GLN A 137 -5.86 -1.35 -1.90
C GLN A 137 -5.44 -0.07 -1.16
N LEU A 138 -4.27 0.47 -1.47
CA LEU A 138 -3.69 1.62 -0.77
C LEU A 138 -4.59 2.87 -0.78
N PRO A 139 -5.30 3.21 -1.87
CA PRO A 139 -6.27 4.32 -1.84
C PRO A 139 -7.36 4.13 -0.78
N GLY A 140 -7.85 2.90 -0.59
CA GLY A 140 -8.83 2.57 0.44
C GLY A 140 -8.26 2.67 1.85
N ASP A 141 -7.02 2.25 2.03
CA ASP A 141 -6.28 2.35 3.30
C ASP A 141 -6.01 3.82 3.68
N LEU A 142 -5.59 4.63 2.71
CA LEU A 142 -5.42 6.08 2.89
C LEU A 142 -6.74 6.78 3.19
N ALA A 143 -7.85 6.36 2.58
CA ALA A 143 -9.16 6.91 2.90
C ALA A 143 -9.57 6.65 4.37
N LEU A 144 -9.12 5.56 4.99
CA LEU A 144 -9.37 5.27 6.40
C LEU A 144 -8.32 5.88 7.34
N THR A 145 -7.24 6.43 6.81
CA THR A 145 -6.16 7.03 7.61
C THR A 145 -6.51 8.48 7.97
N PRO A 146 -6.48 8.86 9.25
CA PRO A 146 -6.64 10.25 9.66
C PRO A 146 -5.63 11.17 8.98
N GLN A 147 -6.10 12.32 8.47
CA GLN A 147 -5.26 13.27 7.74
C GLN A 147 -4.00 13.72 8.50
N PRO A 148 -4.07 14.03 9.82
CA PRO A 148 -2.86 14.39 10.58
C PRO A 148 -1.80 13.30 10.64
N TRP A 149 -2.14 12.05 10.35
CA TRP A 149 -1.18 10.92 10.32
C TRP A 149 -0.54 10.78 8.94
N ILE A 150 -1.27 11.08 7.86
CA ILE A 150 -0.72 11.13 6.51
C ILE A 150 0.38 12.18 6.41
N GLU A 151 0.20 13.32 7.07
CA GLU A 151 1.19 14.41 7.13
C GLU A 151 2.51 14.01 7.83
N LEU A 152 2.52 12.93 8.61
CA LEU A 152 3.72 12.39 9.26
C LEU A 152 4.54 11.49 8.32
N LEU A 153 3.95 11.02 7.22
CA LEU A 153 4.63 10.17 6.26
C LEU A 153 5.69 10.97 5.48
N PRO A 154 6.84 10.37 5.15
CA PRO A 154 7.84 10.99 4.29
C PRO A 154 7.22 11.40 2.94
N ALA A 155 7.49 12.62 2.50
CA ALA A 155 6.93 13.17 1.27
C ALA A 155 7.87 13.00 0.07
N VAL A 156 7.29 12.69 -1.08
CA VAL A 156 7.94 12.81 -2.40
C VAL A 156 7.43 14.10 -3.07
N GLY A 157 8.32 15.06 -3.33
CA GLY A 157 8.00 16.28 -4.08
C GLY A 157 7.55 17.51 -3.25
N PRO A 158 7.15 18.62 -3.90
CA PRO A 158 6.80 19.88 -3.25
C PRO A 158 5.65 19.71 -2.25
N ARG A 159 5.80 20.30 -1.06
CA ARG A 159 4.97 20.12 0.16
C ARG A 159 3.61 20.83 0.11
N ASP A 160 3.05 21.00 -1.07
CA ASP A 160 2.03 22.03 -1.27
C ASP A 160 0.63 21.44 -1.22
N GLU A 161 0.46 20.17 -1.62
CA GLU A 161 -0.84 19.48 -1.63
C GLU A 161 -0.60 17.97 -1.45
N TRP A 162 -0.79 17.50 -0.20
CA TRP A 162 -0.75 16.09 0.24
C TRP A 162 0.63 15.41 0.25
N SER A 163 1.06 14.91 1.41
CA SER A 163 2.19 13.96 1.51
C SER A 163 1.80 12.68 0.78
N ASN A 164 2.35 12.48 -0.41
CA ASN A 164 1.95 11.41 -1.30
C ASN A 164 2.81 10.16 -1.10
N LEU A 165 2.17 9.02 -0.85
CA LEU A 165 2.81 7.70 -0.92
C LEU A 165 3.10 7.40 -2.38
N ALA A 166 4.38 7.41 -2.76
CA ALA A 166 4.79 7.18 -4.15
C ALA A 166 5.49 5.84 -4.31
N TYR A 167 5.16 5.18 -5.42
CA TYR A 167 5.97 4.16 -6.06
C TYR A 167 6.62 4.75 -7.30
N LEU A 168 7.93 4.64 -7.40
CA LEU A 168 8.71 5.11 -8.53
C LEU A 168 9.22 3.93 -9.34
N TRP A 169 9.06 4.01 -10.65
CA TRP A 169 9.58 3.00 -11.54
C TRP A 169 10.05 3.54 -12.87
N ASN A 170 11.00 2.84 -13.48
CA ASN A 170 11.52 3.19 -14.80
C ASN A 170 11.18 2.09 -15.80
N VAL A 171 10.59 2.51 -16.92
CA VAL A 171 10.30 1.64 -18.05
C VAL A 171 11.33 1.89 -19.14
N ASN A 172 11.92 0.81 -19.63
CA ASN A 172 12.69 0.81 -20.87
C ASN A 172 12.03 -0.12 -21.89
N SER A 173 11.03 0.39 -22.62
CA SER A 173 10.35 -0.34 -23.69
C SER A 173 10.39 0.45 -25.01
N PRO A 174 10.20 -0.22 -26.17
CA PRO A 174 10.09 0.46 -27.46
C PRO A 174 8.90 1.44 -27.54
N SER A 175 7.85 1.19 -26.74
CA SER A 175 6.61 1.97 -26.73
C SER A 175 6.61 3.07 -25.65
N PHE A 176 7.54 3.02 -24.70
CA PHE A 176 7.59 3.90 -23.55
C PHE A 176 9.01 3.96 -22.96
N THR A 177 9.62 5.15 -22.90
CA THR A 177 10.97 5.33 -22.37
C THR A 177 10.99 6.46 -21.35
N GLY A 178 11.15 6.14 -20.07
CA GLY A 178 11.22 7.15 -19.01
C GLY A 178 10.80 6.65 -17.63
N GLY A 179 10.92 7.53 -16.64
CA GLY A 179 10.40 7.31 -15.31
C GLY A 179 8.90 7.56 -15.24
N VAL A 180 8.21 6.69 -14.50
CA VAL A 180 6.80 6.83 -14.13
C VAL A 180 6.74 6.82 -12.61
N SER A 181 5.95 7.72 -12.05
CA SER A 181 5.58 7.70 -10.64
C SER A 181 4.11 7.31 -10.52
N LEU A 182 3.81 6.37 -9.64
CA LEU A 182 2.45 6.12 -9.18
C LEU A 182 2.29 6.67 -7.77
N THR A 183 1.29 7.51 -7.59
CA THR A 183 1.00 8.16 -6.33
C THR A 183 -0.38 7.75 -5.87
N SER A 184 -0.48 7.16 -4.68
CA SER A 184 -1.79 6.83 -4.10
C SER A 184 -2.35 8.00 -3.30
N THR A 185 -3.62 8.31 -3.54
CA THR A 185 -4.44 9.23 -2.76
C THR A 185 -5.71 8.51 -2.28
N PRO A 186 -6.50 9.08 -1.34
CA PRO A 186 -7.78 8.50 -0.97
C PRO A 186 -8.76 8.30 -2.14
N GLU A 187 -8.61 9.06 -3.23
CA GLU A 187 -9.45 9.04 -4.42
C GLU A 187 -9.01 7.99 -5.45
N GLY A 188 -7.77 7.50 -5.40
CA GLY A 188 -7.27 6.54 -6.38
C GLY A 188 -5.75 6.52 -6.49
N VAL A 189 -5.26 6.02 -7.64
CA VAL A 189 -3.84 6.04 -7.97
C VAL A 189 -3.60 6.99 -9.14
N GLU A 190 -2.85 8.05 -8.90
CA GLU A 190 -2.35 8.94 -9.94
C GLU A 190 -1.12 8.31 -10.61
N VAL A 191 -1.22 8.04 -11.91
CA VAL A 191 -0.10 7.66 -12.76
C VAL A 191 0.42 8.92 -13.44
N TYR A 192 1.67 9.27 -13.15
CA TYR A 192 2.37 10.40 -13.73
C TYR A 192 3.65 9.97 -14.44
N SER A 193 3.87 10.50 -15.65
CA SER A 193 5.14 10.37 -16.34
C SER A 193 5.46 11.65 -17.11
N ALA A 194 6.69 12.13 -16.93
CA ALA A 194 7.27 13.21 -17.70
C ALA A 194 8.10 12.60 -18.84
N LEU A 195 7.50 12.47 -20.03
CA LEU A 195 8.23 12.08 -21.24
C LEU A 195 8.62 13.33 -22.05
N PRO A 196 9.69 13.27 -22.87
CA PRO A 196 10.11 14.40 -23.69
C PRO A 196 9.01 14.98 -24.60
N ASP A 197 8.06 14.17 -25.05
CA ASP A 197 7.07 14.54 -26.07
C ASP A 197 5.59 14.44 -25.61
N ARG A 198 5.32 13.93 -24.40
CA ARG A 198 3.95 13.80 -23.85
C ARG A 198 3.96 13.66 -22.33
N ASP A 199 3.25 14.54 -21.63
CA ASP A 199 2.92 14.30 -20.23
C ASP A 199 1.78 13.29 -20.14
N LEU A 200 1.98 12.22 -19.36
CA LEU A 200 0.92 11.30 -18.98
C LEU A 200 0.49 11.64 -17.56
N ARG A 201 -0.79 11.96 -17.38
CA ARG A 201 -1.42 12.06 -16.07
C ARG A 201 -2.80 11.41 -16.11
N ILE A 202 -2.95 10.30 -15.40
CA ILE A 202 -4.21 9.56 -15.29
C ILE A 202 -4.48 9.29 -13.81
N LEU A 203 -5.65 9.65 -13.32
CA LEU A 203 -6.16 9.18 -12.03
C LEU A 203 -6.97 7.91 -12.27
N VAL A 204 -6.49 6.78 -11.76
CA VAL A 204 -7.26 5.52 -11.71
C VAL A 204 -8.16 5.58 -10.48
N PRO A 205 -9.49 5.71 -10.63
CA PRO A 205 -10.38 5.94 -9.48
C PRO A 205 -10.41 4.75 -8.53
N ARG A 206 -10.39 5.02 -7.22
CA ARG A 206 -10.51 4.00 -6.17
C ARG A 206 -11.74 3.15 -6.36
N GLU A 207 -12.88 3.73 -6.75
CA GLU A 207 -14.13 3.00 -6.94
C GLU A 207 -14.00 1.88 -7.97
N MET A 208 -13.18 2.08 -9.02
CA MET A 208 -12.92 1.07 -10.04
C MET A 208 -11.97 -0.03 -9.52
N LEU A 209 -10.94 0.36 -8.76
CA LEU A 209 -10.02 -0.59 -8.09
C LEU A 209 -10.78 -1.46 -7.08
N ASP A 210 -11.64 -0.83 -6.29
CA ASP A 210 -12.46 -1.48 -5.27
C ASP A 210 -13.50 -2.46 -5.84
N ALA A 211 -13.94 -2.21 -7.06
CA ALA A 211 -14.89 -3.06 -7.79
C ALA A 211 -14.17 -4.17 -8.57
N GLY A 212 -12.83 -4.13 -8.65
CA GLY A 212 -12.03 -5.01 -9.50
C GLY A 212 -12.26 -4.78 -11.00
N GLU A 213 -12.76 -3.61 -11.38
CA GLU A 213 -12.96 -3.24 -12.79
C GLU A 213 -11.62 -2.94 -13.48
N VAL A 214 -10.63 -2.49 -12.70
CA VAL A 214 -9.26 -2.23 -13.11
C VAL A 214 -8.34 -2.76 -12.02
N SER A 215 -7.20 -3.34 -12.41
CA SER A 215 -6.08 -3.62 -11.50
C SER A 215 -4.86 -2.80 -11.91
N MET A 216 -4.16 -2.26 -10.93
CA MET A 216 -2.89 -1.57 -11.11
C MET A 216 -1.80 -2.49 -11.68
N THR A 217 -1.90 -3.80 -11.49
CA THR A 217 -1.06 -4.77 -12.21
C THR A 217 -1.22 -4.63 -13.71
N ASP A 218 -2.47 -4.57 -14.20
CA ASP A 218 -2.76 -4.45 -15.63
C ASP A 218 -2.40 -3.07 -16.16
N VAL A 219 -2.60 -2.02 -15.36
CA VAL A 219 -2.18 -0.66 -15.72
C VAL A 219 -0.66 -0.60 -15.90
N VAL A 220 0.11 -1.12 -14.94
CA VAL A 220 1.58 -1.18 -15.00
C VAL A 220 2.03 -2.04 -16.20
N ALA A 221 1.43 -3.21 -16.41
CA ALA A 221 1.73 -4.06 -17.55
C ALA A 221 1.47 -3.37 -18.90
N GLY A 222 0.33 -2.68 -19.04
CA GLY A 222 -0.02 -1.96 -20.27
C GLY A 222 0.91 -0.78 -20.56
N LEU A 223 1.41 -0.11 -19.51
CA LEU A 223 2.43 0.94 -19.63
C LEU A 223 3.78 0.40 -20.13
N THR A 224 4.09 -0.88 -19.92
CA THR A 224 5.26 -1.53 -20.53
C THR A 224 5.05 -1.98 -21.98
N GLY A 225 3.83 -1.83 -22.52
CA GLY A 225 3.47 -2.35 -23.84
C GLY A 225 3.35 -3.87 -23.87
N GLY A 226 2.97 -4.48 -22.75
CA GLY A 226 2.77 -5.93 -22.66
C GLY A 226 4.06 -6.74 -22.41
N ALA A 227 5.16 -6.07 -22.06
CA ALA A 227 6.47 -6.70 -21.93
C ALA A 227 6.57 -7.59 -20.68
N GLY A 228 7.59 -8.44 -20.64
CA GLY A 228 7.92 -9.20 -19.44
C GLY A 228 8.46 -8.29 -18.32
N MET A 229 8.42 -8.77 -17.08
CA MET A 229 8.87 -8.00 -15.91
C MET A 229 10.31 -7.50 -16.01
N THR A 230 11.17 -8.15 -16.79
CA THR A 230 12.55 -7.67 -17.05
C THR A 230 12.61 -6.31 -17.77
N ALA A 231 11.51 -5.84 -18.35
CA ALA A 231 11.39 -4.49 -18.90
C ALA A 231 11.22 -3.41 -17.81
N LEU A 232 10.80 -3.82 -16.61
CA LEU A 232 10.82 -2.98 -15.40
C LEU A 232 12.26 -2.93 -14.90
N ARG A 233 12.83 -1.73 -14.78
CA ARG A 233 14.22 -1.58 -14.34
C ARG A 233 14.37 -1.45 -12.84
N PHE A 234 13.38 -0.83 -12.22
CA PHE A 234 13.32 -0.58 -10.79
C PHE A 234 11.90 -0.18 -10.45
N PHE A 235 11.36 -0.69 -9.36
CA PHE A 235 10.07 -0.34 -8.78
C PHE A 235 10.29 -0.25 -7.27
N ASP A 236 10.30 0.96 -6.73
CA ASP A 236 10.64 1.25 -5.33
C ASP A 236 9.65 2.24 -4.73
N THR A 237 9.70 2.37 -3.41
CA THR A 237 8.87 3.27 -2.64
C THR A 237 9.70 4.18 -1.76
N GLU A 238 9.29 5.43 -1.68
CA GLU A 238 9.97 6.43 -0.84
C GLU A 238 9.34 6.61 0.54
N ALA A 239 8.13 6.09 0.76
CA ALA A 239 7.33 6.43 1.95
C ALA A 239 6.99 5.24 2.87
N PHE A 240 7.44 4.04 2.52
CA PHE A 240 7.37 2.86 3.38
C PHE A 240 8.78 2.44 3.84
N ASP A 241 8.92 2.13 5.13
CA ASP A 241 10.14 1.51 5.66
C ASP A 241 10.33 0.11 5.10
N PHE A 242 9.22 -0.57 4.79
CA PHE A 242 9.18 -1.87 4.16
C PHE A 242 8.08 -1.94 3.10
N ALA A 243 8.46 -2.39 1.91
CA ALA A 243 7.57 -2.87 0.85
C ALA A 243 8.36 -3.80 -0.10
N PRO A 244 7.67 -4.65 -0.87
CA PRO A 244 8.24 -5.37 -2.00
C PRO A 244 8.83 -4.43 -3.05
N GLU A 245 9.94 -4.83 -3.63
CA GLU A 245 10.64 -4.11 -4.70
C GLU A 245 10.93 -5.04 -5.88
N THR A 246 11.25 -4.47 -7.05
CA THR A 246 11.80 -5.27 -8.15
C THR A 246 13.34 -5.27 -8.08
N PRO A 247 14.02 -6.29 -8.61
CA PRO A 247 15.48 -6.33 -8.70
C PRO A 247 16.04 -5.05 -9.34
N ARG A 248 17.22 -4.62 -8.91
CA ARG A 248 17.91 -3.46 -9.49
C ARG A 248 18.67 -3.85 -10.76
N GLU A 249 18.88 -2.90 -11.67
CA GLU A 249 19.54 -3.14 -12.97
C GLU A 249 20.95 -3.79 -12.91
N TRP A 250 21.64 -3.69 -11.77
CA TRP A 250 23.01 -4.20 -11.58
C TRP A 250 23.08 -5.52 -10.81
N GLU A 251 21.94 -6.06 -10.37
CA GLU A 251 21.85 -7.40 -9.79
C GLU A 251 21.72 -8.40 -10.94
N GLU A 252 22.69 -9.32 -11.06
CA GLU A 252 22.65 -10.38 -12.07
C GLU A 252 21.44 -11.28 -11.80
N LEU A 253 20.43 -11.21 -12.65
CA LEU A 253 19.34 -12.19 -12.67
C LEU A 253 19.94 -13.57 -13.01
N ASP A 254 19.64 -14.59 -12.21
CA ASP A 254 20.04 -15.96 -12.53
C ASP A 254 19.38 -16.34 -13.88
N PRO A 255 20.14 -16.74 -14.92
CA PRO A 255 19.59 -17.08 -16.24
C PRO A 255 18.55 -18.21 -16.23
N LEU A 256 18.43 -18.96 -15.13
CA LEU A 256 17.43 -20.00 -14.96
C LEU A 256 16.09 -19.51 -14.38
N GLU A 257 15.95 -18.23 -14.01
CA GLU A 257 14.68 -17.67 -13.53
C GLU A 257 13.72 -17.34 -14.69
N GLU A 258 12.47 -17.80 -14.56
CA GLU A 258 11.35 -17.75 -15.52
C GLU A 258 10.92 -16.33 -15.97
N ALA A 259 11.60 -15.27 -15.49
CA ALA A 259 11.25 -13.86 -15.67
C ALA A 259 11.20 -13.39 -17.14
N ALA A 260 11.93 -14.06 -18.04
CA ALA A 260 11.98 -13.69 -19.46
C ALA A 260 10.75 -14.12 -20.28
N THR A 261 9.92 -15.05 -19.76
CA THR A 261 8.77 -15.62 -20.50
C THR A 261 7.40 -15.22 -19.96
N ASP A 262 7.33 -14.62 -18.77
CA ASP A 262 6.09 -14.13 -18.17
C ASP A 262 5.75 -12.74 -18.72
N THR A 263 5.01 -12.69 -19.83
CA THR A 263 4.48 -11.45 -20.43
C THR A 263 3.04 -11.23 -20.01
N ARG A 264 2.65 -9.97 -19.78
CA ARG A 264 1.28 -9.61 -19.43
C ARG A 264 0.84 -8.42 -20.27
N GLU A 265 -0.23 -8.56 -21.07
CA GLU A 265 -0.68 -7.52 -22.01
C GLU A 265 -1.08 -6.20 -21.32
N GLY A 266 -1.83 -6.30 -20.22
CA GLY A 266 -2.29 -5.16 -19.44
C GLY A 266 -3.31 -4.26 -20.16
N ILE A 267 -3.50 -3.04 -19.66
CA ILE A 267 -4.42 -2.04 -20.20
C ILE A 267 -3.63 -0.84 -20.70
N SER A 268 -3.72 -0.53 -22.00
CA SER A 268 -3.04 0.65 -22.55
C SER A 268 -3.57 1.95 -21.93
N PRO A 269 -2.77 3.04 -21.88
CA PRO A 269 -3.22 4.33 -21.38
C PRO A 269 -4.50 4.83 -22.05
N GLU A 270 -4.63 4.64 -23.37
CA GLU A 270 -5.81 5.04 -24.15
C GLU A 270 -7.04 4.21 -23.77
N ALA A 271 -6.88 2.90 -23.59
CA ALA A 271 -7.97 2.02 -23.16
C ALA A 271 -8.41 2.35 -21.72
N LEU A 272 -7.46 2.61 -20.83
CA LEU A 272 -7.72 3.03 -19.45
C LEU A 272 -8.51 4.34 -19.40
N GLN A 273 -8.10 5.35 -20.17
CA GLN A 273 -8.83 6.61 -20.28
C GLN A 273 -10.25 6.42 -20.82
N ALA A 274 -10.43 5.53 -21.81
CA ALA A 274 -11.75 5.22 -22.34
C ALA A 274 -12.66 4.54 -21.31
N LEU A 275 -12.11 3.62 -20.50
CA LEU A 275 -12.83 2.96 -19.41
C LEU A 275 -13.28 3.96 -18.34
N ILE A 276 -12.37 4.83 -17.89
CA ILE A 276 -12.67 5.88 -16.91
C ILE A 276 -13.79 6.80 -17.45
N ALA A 277 -13.66 7.29 -18.69
CA ALA A 277 -14.66 8.15 -19.30
C ALA A 277 -16.02 7.46 -19.55
N ALA A 278 -16.04 6.14 -19.73
CA ALA A 278 -17.28 5.37 -19.82
C ALA A 278 -17.97 5.26 -18.46
N ARG A 279 -17.20 5.04 -17.38
CA ARG A 279 -17.71 4.91 -16.02
C ARG A 279 -18.31 6.22 -15.52
N THR A 280 -17.63 7.35 -15.72
CA THR A 280 -18.15 8.68 -15.32
C THR A 280 -19.50 8.99 -15.98
N ARG A 281 -19.66 8.66 -17.27
CA ARG A 281 -20.92 8.87 -18.01
C ARG A 281 -22.09 8.00 -17.54
N GLN A 282 -21.84 6.93 -16.80
CA GLN A 282 -22.89 6.08 -16.23
C GLN A 282 -23.38 6.60 -14.87
N GLU A 283 -22.64 7.51 -14.25
CA GLU A 283 -22.97 8.11 -12.95
C GLU A 283 -23.70 9.47 -13.05
N ASP A 284 -23.67 10.08 -14.24
CA ASP A 284 -24.41 11.31 -14.62
C ASP A 284 -25.84 11.00 -15.13
#